data_AF-A0A4V3HCX5-F1
#
_entry.id   AF-A0A4V3HCX5-F1
#
_cell.length_a   1.000
_cell.length_b   1.000
_cell.length_c   1.000
_cell.angle_alpha   90.00
_cell.angle_beta   90.00
_cell.angle_gamma   90.00
#
_symmetry.space_group_name_H-M   'P 1'
#
loop_
_entity.id
_entity.type
_entity.pdbx_description
1 polymer ?
#
loop_
_entity_poly.entity_id
_entity_poly.type
_entity_poly.pdbx_seq_one_letter_code
_entity_poly.pdbx_strand_id
1 'polypeptide(L)'
;MLNQRIGRRDGHQLSVGAEHEELRGYLRSLRRKASTAIAERFAHAKARGELAADADPKALASLCVTVFAGLSAEAADGVRRAVLFDAIDQFIDGLPWRKRA
;
A
#
# COMPACT_ATOMS: atom_id res chain seq x y z
N MET A 1 -49.75 4.31 24.47
CA MET A 1 -49.79 3.88 23.05
C MET A 1 -49.20 5.02 22.23
N LEU A 2 -47.89 5.06 21.97
CA LEU A 2 -47.10 4.32 20.97
C LEU A 2 -47.43 4.72 19.51
N ASN A 3 -46.63 5.62 18.92
CA ASN A 3 -45.87 5.45 17.65
C ASN A 3 -45.40 6.84 17.13
N GLN A 4 -44.10 7.16 17.14
CA GLN A 4 -43.07 6.81 16.13
C GLN A 4 -43.39 7.39 14.74
N ARG A 5 -42.47 8.00 13.97
CA ARG A 5 -41.04 8.31 14.07
C ARG A 5 -40.79 9.22 12.85
N ILE A 6 -40.41 10.47 13.06
CA ILE A 6 -39.87 11.32 11.99
C ILE A 6 -38.35 11.29 12.13
N GLY A 7 -37.67 10.97 11.03
CA GLY A 7 -36.32 11.43 10.76
C GLY A 7 -35.20 10.44 11.09
N ARG A 8 -34.78 9.67 10.09
CA ARG A 8 -33.43 9.78 9.53
C ARG A 8 -33.30 8.91 8.28
N ARG A 9 -33.05 9.57 7.15
CA ARG A 9 -32.46 8.94 5.97
C ARG A 9 -30.99 8.71 6.30
N ASP A 10 -30.67 7.54 6.81
CA ASP A 10 -29.26 7.13 6.91
C ASP A 10 -28.89 6.55 5.55
N GLY A 11 -28.11 7.33 4.81
CA GLY A 11 -27.57 6.93 3.52
C GLY A 11 -26.83 5.60 3.66
N HIS A 12 -27.00 4.75 2.65
CA HIS A 12 -26.17 3.58 2.40
C HIS A 12 -24.67 3.96 2.40
N GLN A 13 -24.04 4.01 3.57
CA GLN A 13 -22.69 3.48 3.66
C GLN A 13 -22.86 1.97 3.59
N LEU A 14 -22.31 1.36 2.55
CA LEU A 14 -21.98 -0.06 2.51
C LEU A 14 -20.99 -0.34 3.65
N SER A 15 -21.47 -0.31 4.90
CA SER A 15 -20.74 -0.75 6.06
C SER A 15 -20.72 -2.27 5.96
N VAL A 16 -19.70 -2.75 5.28
CA VAL A 16 -19.14 -4.09 5.46
C VAL A 16 -19.25 -4.39 6.97
N GLY A 17 -20.12 -5.34 7.34
CA GLY A 17 -20.61 -5.57 8.70
C GLY A 17 -19.50 -5.87 9.72
N ALA A 18 -19.86 -5.90 11.00
CA ALA A 18 -18.93 -6.16 12.11
C ALA A 18 -18.14 -7.47 11.93
N GLU A 19 -18.68 -8.43 11.19
CA GLU A 19 -18.02 -9.68 10.76
C GLU A 19 -16.73 -9.49 9.93
N HIS A 20 -16.44 -8.28 9.47
CA HIS A 20 -15.24 -8.00 8.68
C HIS A 20 -14.19 -7.17 9.40
N GLU A 21 -14.42 -6.75 10.65
CA GLU A 21 -13.42 -5.96 11.38
C GLU A 21 -12.15 -6.78 11.65
N GLU A 22 -12.31 -8.08 11.96
CA GLU A 22 -11.19 -9.00 12.11
C GLU A 22 -10.40 -9.17 10.80
N LEU A 23 -11.11 -9.32 9.67
CA LEU A 23 -10.48 -9.38 8.34
C LEU A 23 -9.75 -8.07 8.00
N ARG A 24 -10.35 -6.91 8.30
CA ARG A 24 -9.71 -5.60 8.12
C ARG A 24 -8.45 -5.48 8.97
N GLY A 25 -8.51 -5.94 10.22
CA GLY A 25 -7.36 -6.02 11.14
C GLY A 25 -6.25 -6.90 10.58
N TYR A 26 -6.60 -8.09 10.08
CA TYR A 26 -5.67 -9.02 9.46
C TYR A 26 -5.01 -8.44 8.21
N LEU A 27 -5.77 -7.87 7.27
CA LEU A 27 -5.23 -7.22 6.07
C LEU A 27 -4.36 -6.00 6.39
N ARG A 28 -4.69 -5.25 7.45
CA ARG A 28 -3.84 -4.17 7.96
C ARG A 28 -2.53 -4.71 8.53
N SER A 29 -2.57 -5.83 9.26
CA SER A 29 -1.39 -6.51 9.77
C SER A 29 -0.47 -6.98 8.64
N LEU A 30 -1.02 -7.57 7.57
CA LEU A 30 -0.24 -7.98 6.40
C LEU A 30 0.46 -6.79 5.73
N ARG A 31 -0.24 -5.66 5.51
CA ARG A 31 0.38 -4.45 4.96
C ARG A 31 1.50 -3.90 5.83
N ARG A 32 1.31 -3.93 7.16
CA ARG A 32 2.37 -3.52 8.11
C ARG A 32 3.58 -4.44 8.03
N LYS A 33 3.38 -5.76 8.01
CA LYS A 33 4.47 -6.75 7.86
C LYS A 33 5.25 -6.53 6.56
N ALA A 34 4.55 -6.31 5.44
CA ALA A 34 5.20 -5.99 4.16
C ALA A 34 6.02 -4.70 4.25
N SER A 35 5.45 -3.63 4.81
CA SER A 35 6.17 -2.37 5.01
C SER A 35 7.41 -2.53 5.89
N THR A 36 7.34 -3.31 6.96
CA THR A 36 8.50 -3.57 7.84
C THR A 36 9.61 -4.31 7.09
N ALA A 37 9.26 -5.40 6.39
CA ALA A 37 10.25 -6.20 5.65
C ALA A 37 10.95 -5.38 4.56
N ILE A 38 10.21 -4.52 3.85
CA ILE A 38 10.77 -3.64 2.83
C ILE A 38 11.68 -2.58 3.47
N ALA A 39 11.27 -1.99 4.60
CA ALA A 39 12.08 -0.99 5.31
C ALA A 39 13.41 -1.59 5.80
N GLU A 40 13.39 -2.80 6.34
CA GLU A 40 14.60 -3.53 6.75
C GLU A 40 15.52 -3.78 5.56
N ARG A 41 14.96 -4.16 4.40
CA ARG A 41 15.75 -4.34 3.18
C ARG A 41 16.40 -3.05 2.72
N PHE A 42 15.68 -1.93 2.70
CA PHE A 42 16.25 -0.63 2.34
C PHE A 42 17.27 -0.13 3.35
N ALA A 43 17.08 -0.38 4.65
CA ALA A 43 18.06 -0.06 5.68
C ALA A 43 19.37 -0.82 5.46
N HIS A 44 19.29 -2.12 5.12
CA HIS A 44 20.46 -2.93 4.79
C HIS A 44 21.17 -2.42 3.53
N ALA A 45 20.44 -2.12 2.47
CA ALA A 45 21.01 -1.59 1.23
C ALA A 45 21.63 -0.20 1.43
N LYS A 46 21.03 0.66 2.27
CA LYS A 46 21.63 1.95 2.69
C LYS A 46 22.93 1.74 3.46
N ALA A 47 22.95 0.81 4.42
CA ALA A 47 24.16 0.48 5.19
C ALA A 47 25.30 -0.06 4.31
N ARG A 48 24.97 -0.73 3.19
CA ARG A 48 25.91 -1.21 2.18
C ARG A 48 26.33 -0.15 1.15
N GLY A 49 25.78 1.05 1.24
CA GLY A 49 26.05 2.14 0.30
C GLY A 49 25.40 1.95 -1.07
N GLU A 50 24.39 1.09 -1.20
CA GLU A 50 23.63 0.84 -2.43
C GLU A 50 22.49 1.86 -2.62
N LEU A 51 22.02 2.50 -1.55
CA LEU A 51 21.09 3.65 -1.61
C LEU A 51 21.82 4.98 -1.36
N ALA A 52 21.20 6.08 -1.78
CA ALA A 52 21.58 7.43 -1.38
C ALA A 52 21.64 7.58 0.15
N ALA A 53 22.58 8.38 0.64
CA ALA A 53 22.86 8.53 2.07
C ALA A 53 21.73 9.24 2.84
N ASP A 54 20.95 10.08 2.16
CA ASP A 54 19.79 10.80 2.67
C ASP A 54 18.46 10.03 2.49
N ALA A 55 18.46 8.90 1.80
CA ALA A 55 17.27 8.07 1.61
C ALA A 55 16.68 7.62 2.96
N ASP A 56 15.37 7.75 3.14
CA ASP A 56 14.65 7.24 4.31
C ASP A 56 14.04 5.85 4.01
N PRO A 57 14.58 4.75 4.60
CA PRO A 57 14.07 3.41 4.38
C PRO A 57 12.59 3.22 4.73
N LYS A 58 12.08 3.92 5.75
CA LYS A 58 10.68 3.79 6.19
C LYS A 58 9.75 4.49 5.21
N ALA A 59 10.11 5.69 4.77
CA ALA A 59 9.34 6.43 3.77
C ALA A 59 9.32 5.66 2.43
N LEU A 60 10.46 5.12 1.99
CA LEU A 60 10.53 4.29 0.78
C LEU A 60 9.67 3.03 0.89
N ALA A 61 9.66 2.36 2.04
CA ALA A 61 8.80 1.20 2.25
C ALA A 61 7.31 1.55 2.20
N SER A 62 6.92 2.68 2.80
CA SER A 62 5.55 3.19 2.70
C SER A 62 5.17 3.51 1.25
N LEU A 63 6.09 4.08 0.48
CA LEU A 63 5.88 4.33 -0.95
C LEU A 63 5.67 3.02 -1.72
N CYS A 64 6.52 2.01 -1.51
CA CYS A 64 6.35 0.69 -2.15
C CYS A 64 4.97 0.09 -1.87
N VAL A 65 4.53 0.07 -0.61
CA VAL A 65 3.22 -0.52 -0.25
C VAL A 65 2.07 0.28 -0.87
N THR A 66 2.18 1.60 -0.97
CA THR A 66 1.19 2.43 -1.68
C THR A 66 1.14 2.08 -3.18
N VAL A 67 2.29 1.99 -3.84
CA VAL A 67 2.37 1.61 -5.26
C VAL A 67 1.79 0.21 -5.49
N PHE A 68 2.12 -0.77 -4.64
CA PHE A 68 1.59 -2.13 -4.75
C PHE A 68 0.07 -2.19 -4.56
N ALA A 69 -0.48 -1.37 -3.66
CA ALA A 69 -1.92 -1.24 -3.50
C ALA A 69 -2.59 -0.65 -4.76
N GLY A 70 -1.98 0.38 -5.36
CA GLY A 70 -2.46 0.96 -6.62
C GLY A 70 -2.42 -0.03 -7.79
N LEU A 71 -1.28 -0.72 -7.97
CA LEU A 71 -1.13 -1.76 -8.99
C LEU A 71 -2.13 -2.91 -8.82
N SER A 72 -2.47 -3.27 -7.57
CA SER A 72 -3.48 -4.29 -7.30
C SER A 72 -4.89 -3.84 -7.72
N ALA A 73 -5.21 -2.55 -7.54
CA ALA A 73 -6.47 -1.98 -8.00
C ALA A 73 -6.53 -1.91 -9.53
N GLU A 74 -5.48 -1.41 -10.19
CA GLU A 74 -5.42 -1.37 -11.66
C GLU A 74 -5.49 -2.76 -12.30
N ALA A 75 -4.85 -3.77 -11.68
CA ALA A 75 -4.97 -5.15 -12.11
C ALA A 75 -6.41 -5.67 -11.99
N ALA A 76 -7.13 -5.32 -10.92
CA ALA A 76 -8.54 -5.68 -10.74
C ALA A 76 -9.45 -5.00 -11.77
N ASP A 77 -9.11 -3.78 -12.18
CA ASP A 77 -9.79 -3.02 -13.24
C ASP A 77 -9.47 -3.54 -14.66
N GLY A 78 -8.59 -4.55 -14.79
CA GLY A 78 -8.27 -5.21 -16.06
C GLY A 78 -7.19 -4.51 -16.89
N VAL A 79 -6.38 -3.64 -16.28
CA VAL A 79 -5.22 -3.05 -16.95
C VAL A 79 -4.30 -4.15 -17.48
N ARG A 80 -3.83 -3.98 -18.72
CA ARG A 80 -2.96 -4.97 -19.37
C ARG A 80 -1.70 -5.19 -18.55
N ARG A 81 -1.32 -6.46 -18.40
CA ARG A 81 -0.09 -6.87 -17.70
C ARG A 81 1.14 -6.05 -18.12
N ALA A 82 1.36 -5.85 -19.42
CA ALA A 82 2.51 -5.09 -19.90
C ALA A 82 2.57 -3.67 -19.29
N VAL A 83 1.44 -2.97 -19.23
CA VAL A 83 1.36 -1.61 -18.66
C VAL A 83 1.68 -1.60 -17.17
N LEU A 84 1.21 -2.60 -16.42
CA LEU A 84 1.54 -2.74 -14.99
C LEU A 84 3.03 -3.00 -14.77
N PHE A 85 3.65 -3.81 -15.63
CA PHE A 85 5.09 -4.08 -15.57
C PHE A 85 5.91 -2.84 -15.95
N ASP A 86 5.50 -2.10 -16.98
CA ASP A 86 6.14 -0.83 -17.33
C ASP A 86 6.11 0.17 -16.15
N ALA A 87 5.00 0.22 -15.42
CA ALA A 87 4.88 1.05 -14.20
C ALA A 87 5.79 0.57 -13.06
N ILE A 88 5.94 -0.75 -12.89
CA ILE A 88 6.88 -1.32 -11.91
C ILE A 88 8.32 -0.97 -12.28
N ASP A 89 8.71 -1.15 -13.54
CA ASP A 89 10.05 -0.85 -14.01
C ASP A 89 10.37 0.63 -13.80
N GLN A 90 9.45 1.52 -14.19
CA GLN A 90 9.59 2.97 -13.97
C GLN A 90 9.68 3.33 -12.48
N PHE A 91 8.92 2.65 -11.62
CA PHE A 91 8.99 2.84 -10.17
C PHE A 91 10.35 2.43 -9.61
N ILE A 92 10.85 1.25 -9.98
CA ILE A 92 12.13 0.72 -9.50
C ILE A 92 13.31 1.58 -9.97
N ASP A 93 13.27 2.06 -11.22
CA ASP A 93 14.28 2.97 -11.78
C ASP A 93 14.30 4.34 -11.09
N GLY A 94 13.15 4.80 -10.60
CA GLY A 94 13.00 6.06 -9.88
C GLY A 94 13.44 6.02 -8.41
N LEU A 95 13.73 4.83 -7.86
CA LEU A 95 14.23 4.70 -6.50
C LEU A 95 15.66 5.28 -6.38
N PRO A 96 16.06 5.78 -5.19
CA PRO A 96 17.33 6.47 -4.99
C PRO A 96 18.51 5.49 -4.87
N TRP A 97 18.66 4.59 -5.84
CA TRP A 97 19.81 3.70 -5.96
C TRP A 97 21.06 4.51 -6.30
N ARG A 98 22.17 4.23 -5.63
CA ARG A 98 23.47 4.73 -6.08
C ARG A 98 23.87 3.93 -7.31
N LYS A 99 24.00 4.62 -8.45
CA LYS A 99 24.61 4.04 -9.66
C LYS A 99 26.00 3.53 -9.30
N ARG A 100 26.30 2.27 -9.63
CA ARG A 100 27.69 1.78 -9.57
C ARG A 100 28.47 2.54 -10.64
N ALA A 101 29.54 3.22 -10.21
CA ALA A 101 30.50 3.86 -11.10
C ALA A 101 31.30 2.80 -11.87
#